data_AF-A0A2G2VN89-F1
#
_entry.id   AF-A0A2G2VN89-F1
#
_cell.length_a   1.000
_cell.length_b   1.000
_cell.length_c   1.000
_cell.angle_alpha   90.00
_cell.angle_beta   90.00
_cell.angle_gamma   90.00
#
_symmetry.space_group_name_H-M   'P 1'
#
loop_
_entity.id
_entity.type
_entity.pdbx_description
1 polymer ?
#
loop_
_entity_poly.entity_id
_entity_poly.type
_entity_poly.pdbx_seq_one_letter_code
_entity_poly.pdbx_strand_id
1 'polypeptide(L)'
;MSDPTTSSPIGTVNTTIPSDPLETLENETIARLTQEIEDLRGEMNQVKDLTNLSITLQSPPSEPINAAPNPLCFPSLDLPVPEHFPPQHPPLTNYNLPPTTPANLPNQLPIYTPPQS
;
A
#
# COMPACT_ATOMS: atom_id res chain seq x y z
N MET A 1 -57.38 -27.80 57.92
CA MET A 1 -56.10 -28.54 57.91
C MET A 1 -55.67 -28.61 56.47
N SER A 2 -54.50 -28.06 56.17
CA SER A 2 -53.96 -27.90 54.81
C SER A 2 -52.71 -28.77 54.71
N ASP A 3 -52.63 -29.61 53.69
CA ASP A 3 -51.37 -30.15 53.19
C ASP A 3 -51.44 -30.22 51.66
N PRO A 4 -50.62 -29.44 50.93
CA PRO A 4 -50.38 -29.63 49.51
C PRO A 4 -49.12 -30.49 49.33
N THR A 5 -49.27 -31.73 48.88
CA THR A 5 -48.10 -32.56 48.52
C THR A 5 -47.53 -32.07 47.20
N THR A 6 -46.46 -31.28 47.32
CA THR A 6 -45.49 -30.98 46.28
C THR A 6 -44.93 -32.27 45.68
N SER A 7 -45.05 -32.44 44.35
CA SER A 7 -44.24 -33.39 43.59
C SER A 7 -43.45 -32.60 42.56
N SER A 8 -42.13 -32.70 42.69
CA SER A 8 -41.09 -31.91 42.03
C SER A 8 -41.21 -31.82 40.51
N PRO A 9 -40.78 -30.72 39.88
CA PRO A 9 -40.50 -30.73 38.46
C PRO A 9 -39.30 -31.65 38.22
N ILE A 10 -39.52 -32.66 37.37
CA ILE A 10 -38.50 -33.51 36.78
C ILE A 10 -37.36 -32.62 36.30
N GLY A 11 -36.20 -32.78 36.93
CA GLY A 11 -34.96 -32.13 36.52
C GLY A 11 -34.69 -32.53 35.08
N THR A 12 -34.75 -31.55 34.19
CA THR A 12 -34.27 -31.69 32.82
C THR A 12 -32.81 -32.09 32.91
N VAL A 13 -32.56 -33.39 32.72
CA VAL A 13 -31.21 -33.90 32.52
C VAL A 13 -30.71 -33.26 31.24
N ASN A 14 -29.76 -32.35 31.38
CA ASN A 14 -29.05 -31.75 30.26
C ASN A 14 -28.18 -32.84 29.65
N THR A 15 -28.77 -33.67 28.79
CA THR A 15 -28.05 -34.63 27.96
C THR A 15 -27.24 -33.83 26.95
N THR A 16 -26.03 -33.44 27.32
CA THR A 16 -25.01 -33.06 26.34
C THR A 16 -24.69 -34.34 25.56
N ILE A 17 -25.30 -34.48 24.38
CA ILE A 17 -24.96 -35.52 23.43
C ILE A 17 -23.47 -35.31 23.09
N PRO A 18 -22.58 -36.29 23.30
CA PRO A 18 -21.21 -36.19 22.87
C PRO A 18 -21.23 -36.06 21.34
N SER A 19 -20.78 -34.93 20.83
CA SER A 19 -20.60 -34.74 19.38
C SER A 19 -19.65 -35.80 18.85
N ASP A 20 -20.04 -36.44 17.75
CA ASP A 20 -19.31 -37.55 17.17
C ASP A 20 -17.91 -37.06 16.74
N PRO A 21 -16.80 -37.72 17.11
CA PRO A 21 -15.47 -37.30 16.69
C PRO A 21 -15.32 -37.14 15.17
N LEU A 22 -16.10 -37.90 14.40
CA LEU A 22 -16.15 -37.80 12.93
C LEU A 22 -16.74 -36.46 12.45
N GLU A 23 -17.81 -35.99 13.10
CA GLU A 23 -18.46 -34.71 12.78
C GLU A 23 -17.49 -33.53 13.03
N THR A 24 -16.68 -33.62 14.07
CA THR A 24 -15.67 -32.58 14.39
C THR A 24 -14.59 -32.51 13.32
N LEU A 25 -14.11 -33.66 12.83
CA LEU A 25 -13.09 -33.74 11.78
C LEU A 25 -13.61 -33.23 10.42
N GLU A 26 -14.86 -33.56 10.08
CA GLU A 26 -15.53 -33.07 8.87
C GLU A 26 -15.67 -31.54 8.91
N ASN A 27 -16.13 -31.00 10.04
CA ASN A 27 -16.28 -29.55 10.22
C ASN A 27 -14.94 -28.81 10.13
N GLU A 28 -13.86 -29.34 10.72
CA GLU A 28 -12.51 -28.78 10.59
C GLU A 28 -12.04 -28.76 9.13
N THR A 29 -12.27 -29.86 8.41
CA THR A 29 -11.89 -29.98 7.00
C THR A 29 -12.66 -28.99 6.13
N ILE A 30 -13.95 -28.81 6.38
CA ILE A 30 -14.80 -27.83 5.68
C ILE A 30 -14.32 -26.41 5.98
N ALA A 31 -14.01 -26.09 7.24
CA ALA A 31 -13.51 -24.76 7.61
C ALA A 31 -12.19 -24.43 6.90
N ARG A 32 -11.24 -25.37 6.88
CA ARG A 32 -9.96 -25.22 6.19
C ARG A 32 -10.14 -24.99 4.68
N LEU A 33 -10.95 -25.82 4.02
CA LEU A 33 -11.22 -25.68 2.59
C LEU A 33 -11.94 -24.36 2.26
N THR A 34 -12.83 -23.91 3.15
CA THR A 34 -13.52 -22.63 2.98
C THR A 34 -12.54 -21.47 3.01
N GLN A 35 -11.60 -21.48 3.96
CA GLN A 35 -10.55 -20.47 4.04
C GLN A 35 -9.67 -20.48 2.79
N GLU A 36 -9.23 -21.67 2.34
CA GLU A 36 -8.39 -21.80 1.14
C GLU A 36 -9.08 -21.26 -0.12
N ILE A 37 -10.39 -21.48 -0.25
CA ILE A 37 -11.19 -20.92 -1.35
C ILE A 37 -11.26 -19.39 -1.26
N GLU A 38 -11.41 -18.83 -0.07
CA GLU A 38 -11.43 -17.37 0.12
C GLU A 38 -10.08 -16.74 -0.22
N ASP A 39 -8.98 -17.35 0.23
CA ASP A 39 -7.62 -16.92 -0.04
C ASP A 39 -7.34 -16.93 -1.56
N LEU A 40 -7.67 -18.03 -2.25
CA LEU A 40 -7.54 -18.15 -3.70
C LEU A 40 -8.35 -17.09 -4.47
N ARG A 41 -9.55 -16.76 -3.99
CA ARG A 41 -10.35 -15.67 -4.57
C ARG A 41 -9.68 -14.32 -4.38
N GLY A 42 -9.06 -14.09 -3.23
CA GLY A 42 -8.26 -12.90 -2.94
C GLY A 42 -7.07 -12.77 -3.90
N GLU A 43 -6.29 -13.84 -4.06
CA GLU A 43 -5.16 -13.88 -4.99
C GLU A 43 -5.59 -13.62 -6.44
N MET A 44 -6.68 -14.23 -6.87
CA MET A 44 -7.20 -14.02 -8.23
C MET A 44 -7.62 -12.57 -8.47
N ASN A 45 -8.18 -11.89 -7.47
CA ASN A 45 -8.47 -10.46 -7.56
C ASN A 45 -7.20 -9.62 -7.68
N GLN A 46 -6.16 -9.95 -6.92
CA GLN A 46 -4.87 -9.25 -7.02
C GLN A 46 -4.25 -9.41 -8.42
N VAL A 47 -4.27 -10.61 -8.99
CA VAL A 47 -3.77 -10.89 -10.35
C VAL A 47 -4.56 -10.10 -11.39
N LYS A 48 -5.89 -10.02 -11.25
CA LYS A 48 -6.76 -9.22 -12.12
C LYS A 48 -6.38 -7.74 -12.06
N ASP A 49 -6.17 -7.19 -10.88
CA ASP A 49 -5.83 -5.77 -10.71
C ASP A 49 -4.45 -5.44 -11.29
N LEU A 50 -3.46 -6.32 -11.07
CA LEU A 50 -2.14 -6.19 -11.71
C LEU A 50 -2.21 -6.28 -13.23
N THR A 51 -3.08 -7.15 -13.76
CA THR A 51 -3.30 -7.28 -15.20
C THR A 51 -3.91 -5.99 -15.77
N ASN A 52 -4.92 -5.44 -15.10
CA ASN A 52 -5.54 -4.16 -15.51
C ASN A 52 -4.54 -3.00 -15.46
N LEU A 53 -3.67 -2.96 -14.44
CA LEU A 53 -2.61 -1.97 -14.34
C LEU A 53 -1.59 -2.14 -15.47
N SER A 54 -1.18 -3.37 -15.78
CA SER A 54 -0.27 -3.68 -16.88
C SER A 54 -0.85 -3.21 -18.23
N ILE A 55 -2.14 -3.49 -18.48
CA ILE A 55 -2.85 -3.00 -19.67
C ILE A 55 -2.83 -1.47 -19.71
N THR A 56 -3.12 -0.81 -18.59
CA THR A 56 -3.13 0.66 -18.51
C THR A 56 -1.76 1.26 -18.82
N LEU A 57 -0.69 0.66 -18.29
CA LEU A 57 0.68 1.12 -18.52
C LEU A 57 1.19 0.87 -19.94
N GLN A 58 0.72 -0.21 -20.58
CA GLN A 58 1.07 -0.53 -21.96
C GLN A 58 0.16 0.15 -22.99
N SER A 59 -1.01 0.63 -22.56
CA SER A 59 -1.91 1.37 -23.44
C SER A 59 -1.27 2.71 -23.80
N PRO A 60 -1.34 3.13 -25.07
CA PRO A 60 -0.98 4.50 -25.41
C PRO A 60 -1.83 5.44 -24.56
N PRO A 61 -1.26 6.56 -24.07
CA PRO A 61 -2.05 7.56 -23.38
C PRO A 61 -3.25 7.90 -24.26
N SER A 62 -4.45 7.82 -23.68
CA SER A 62 -5.66 8.22 -24.40
C SER A 62 -5.39 9.59 -24.97
N GLU A 63 -5.53 9.69 -26.30
CA GLU A 63 -5.24 10.91 -27.03
C GLU A 63 -5.88 12.08 -26.28
N PRO A 64 -5.13 13.14 -25.92
CA PRO A 64 -5.73 14.27 -25.26
C PRO A 64 -6.85 14.72 -26.19
N ILE A 65 -8.09 14.59 -25.73
CA ILE A 65 -9.24 15.16 -26.42
C ILE A 65 -8.81 16.58 -26.70
N ASN A 66 -8.67 16.90 -27.98
CA ASN A 66 -8.23 18.20 -28.49
C ASN A 66 -9.30 19.28 -28.20
N ALA A 67 -9.87 19.31 -27.00
CA ALA A 67 -10.21 20.55 -26.36
C ALA A 67 -8.91 21.06 -25.78
N ALA A 68 -8.07 21.69 -26.61
CA ALA A 68 -7.05 22.57 -26.07
C ALA A 68 -7.77 23.48 -25.08
N PRO A 69 -7.54 23.37 -23.75
CA PRO A 69 -7.87 24.48 -22.89
C PRO A 69 -6.93 25.56 -23.42
N ASN A 70 -7.50 26.61 -24.01
CA ASN A 70 -6.76 27.82 -24.36
C ASN A 70 -5.64 28.00 -23.33
N PRO A 71 -4.34 27.94 -23.71
CA PRO A 71 -3.28 27.93 -22.73
C PRO A 71 -3.54 29.12 -21.83
N LEU A 72 -3.76 28.86 -20.54
CA LEU A 72 -4.00 29.92 -19.56
C LEU A 72 -2.82 30.86 -19.71
N CYS A 73 -3.06 32.00 -20.35
CA CYS A 73 -2.07 33.04 -20.50
C CYS A 73 -1.79 33.53 -19.10
N PHE A 74 -0.75 32.98 -18.48
CA PHE A 74 -0.19 33.59 -17.30
C PHE A 74 0.22 35.00 -17.71
N PRO A 75 -0.27 36.04 -17.02
CA PRO A 75 0.26 37.37 -17.25
C PRO A 75 1.77 37.29 -16.96
N SER A 76 2.59 37.55 -17.98
CA SER A 76 4.01 37.76 -17.77
C SER A 76 4.15 38.83 -16.69
N LEU A 77 4.68 38.45 -15.54
CA LEU A 77 5.08 39.38 -14.51
C LEU A 77 6.26 40.16 -15.07
N ASP A 78 5.97 41.25 -15.78
CA ASP A 78 6.92 42.35 -15.94
C ASP A 78 6.96 43.10 -14.61
N LEU A 79 7.41 42.39 -13.57
CA LEU A 79 7.70 42.96 -12.27
C LEU A 79 9.04 43.68 -12.42
N PRO A 80 9.12 45.02 -12.21
CA PRO A 80 10.42 45.65 -12.07
C PRO A 80 11.13 44.95 -10.90
N VAL A 81 12.36 44.50 -11.16
CA VAL A 81 13.26 43.97 -10.15
C VAL A 81 13.28 44.96 -8.98
N PRO A 82 12.94 44.56 -7.75
CA PRO A 82 13.07 45.44 -6.60
C PRO A 82 14.55 45.80 -6.44
N GLU A 83 14.91 47.04 -6.74
CA GLU A 83 16.27 47.61 -6.61
C GLU A 83 16.71 47.78 -5.14
N HIS A 84 16.33 46.91 -4.21
CA HIS A 84 16.77 47.05 -2.82
C HIS A 84 17.13 45.72 -2.19
N PHE A 85 18.15 45.08 -2.75
CA PHE A 85 19.04 44.25 -1.95
C PHE A 85 20.25 45.09 -1.54
N PRO A 86 20.55 45.24 -0.23
CA PRO A 86 21.80 45.85 0.18
C PRO A 86 22.97 45.00 -0.36
N PRO A 87 24.09 45.61 -0.77
CA PRO A 87 25.24 44.87 -1.27
C PRO A 87 25.74 43.93 -0.18
N GLN A 88 25.51 42.62 -0.34
CA GLN A 88 26.19 41.60 0.45
C GLN A 88 27.58 41.36 -0.15
N HIS A 89 28.49 42.27 0.13
CA HIS A 89 29.91 41.97 0.01
C HIS A 89 30.40 41.44 1.36
N PRO A 90 30.71 40.13 1.50
CA PRO A 90 31.66 39.73 2.52
C PRO A 90 33.04 40.32 2.16
N PRO A 91 33.85 40.71 3.15
CA PRO A 91 35.21 41.18 2.90
C PRO A 91 36.00 40.10 2.16
N LEU A 92 36.71 40.55 1.13
CA LEU A 92 37.52 39.72 0.25
C LEU A 92 38.79 39.28 0.99
N THR A 93 38.72 38.21 1.78
CA THR A 93 39.90 37.50 2.28
C THR A 93 40.30 36.42 1.30
N ASN A 94 41.12 36.80 0.32
CA ASN A 94 42.00 35.89 -0.41
C ASN A 94 43.01 35.32 0.59
N TYR A 95 43.11 34.00 0.74
CA TYR A 95 44.39 33.25 0.78
C TYR A 95 44.12 31.73 0.67
N ASN A 96 44.37 31.20 -0.54
CA ASN A 96 44.85 29.85 -0.84
C ASN A 96 44.24 28.64 -0.10
N LEU A 97 43.17 28.05 -0.66
CA LEU A 97 42.88 26.61 -0.51
C LEU A 97 42.41 26.03 -1.85
N PRO A 98 42.80 24.79 -2.20
CA PRO A 98 42.52 24.21 -3.52
C PRO A 98 41.02 23.96 -3.71
N PRO A 99 40.51 23.99 -4.96
CA PRO A 99 39.10 23.83 -5.24
C PRO A 99 38.67 22.41 -4.88
N THR A 100 37.88 22.25 -3.81
CA THR A 100 37.16 21.00 -3.59
C THR A 100 35.87 21.08 -4.38
N THR A 101 35.93 20.61 -5.62
CA THR A 101 34.75 20.37 -6.48
C THR A 101 33.81 19.40 -5.75
N PRO A 102 32.55 19.76 -5.44
CA PRO A 102 31.54 18.74 -5.23
C PRO A 102 31.19 18.19 -6.61
N ALA A 103 31.90 17.15 -7.03
CA ALA A 103 31.48 16.35 -8.17
C ALA A 103 30.15 15.70 -7.78
N ASN A 104 29.06 16.27 -8.28
CA ASN A 104 27.78 15.59 -8.35
C ASN A 104 27.98 14.38 -9.29
N LEU A 105 28.22 13.20 -8.71
CA LEU A 105 28.26 11.97 -9.48
C LEU A 105 26.85 11.34 -9.48
N PRO A 106 26.27 11.06 -10.66
CA PRO A 106 25.00 10.39 -10.75
C PRO A 106 25.17 8.95 -10.24
N ASN A 107 24.29 8.58 -9.30
CA ASN A 107 23.96 7.23 -8.82
C ASN A 107 24.59 6.10 -9.66
N GLN A 108 25.75 5.59 -9.25
CA GLN A 108 26.22 4.28 -9.71
C GLN A 108 25.68 3.21 -8.77
N LEU A 109 24.85 2.33 -9.31
CA LEU A 109 24.43 1.10 -8.64
C LEU A 109 25.66 0.20 -8.42
N PRO A 110 25.76 -0.52 -7.28
CA PRO A 110 26.84 -1.48 -7.08
C PRO A 110 26.70 -2.64 -8.07
N ILE A 111 27.70 -2.79 -8.95
CA ILE A 111 27.86 -3.97 -9.81
C ILE A 111 28.34 -5.12 -8.93
N TYR A 112 27.48 -6.11 -8.71
CA TYR A 112 27.83 -7.33 -7.99
C TYR A 112 28.45 -8.33 -8.97
N THR A 113 29.75 -8.60 -8.82
CA THR A 113 30.43 -9.70 -9.52
C THR A 113 30.46 -10.95 -8.63
N PRO A 114 30.00 -12.12 -9.09
CA PRO A 114 30.07 -13.35 -8.30
C PRO A 114 31.51 -13.87 -8.20
N PRO A 115 31.90 -14.50 -7.07
CA PRO A 115 33.18 -15.18 -6.96
C PRO A 115 33.20 -16.43 -7.85
N GLN A 116 34.26 -16.60 -8.61
CA GLN A 116 34.54 -17.85 -9.31
C GLN A 116 35.09 -18.88 -8.33
N SER A 117 34.46 -20.06 -8.29
CA SER A 117 35.06 -21.33 -7.88
C SER A 117 34.38 -22.45 -8.66
#